data_AF-A0A8J8PUE2-F1
#
_entry.id   AF-A0A8J8PUE2-F1
#
_cell.length_a   1.000
_cell.length_b   1.000
_cell.length_c   1.000
_cell.angle_alpha   90.00
_cell.angle_beta   90.00
_cell.angle_gamma   90.00
#
_symmetry.space_group_name_H-M   'P 1'
#
loop_
_entity.id
_entity.type
_entity.pdbx_description
1 polymer ?
#
loop_
_entity_poly.entity_id
_entity_poly.type
_entity_poly.pdbx_seq_one_letter_code
_entity_poly.pdbx_strand_id
1 'polypeptide(L)'
;MNKVLITSWGNPSSWREVTYEKVNKRVKGLTPLKLLSEEVEKVYILVQDSVLFTAKKEKRIINQYAIECGEKVNAYLDLQDYGAIWLKDEVNSYAELVKKVRDYISCIAKKDGINAEVFVLPSSTSISVKSDLPITKFESISDLSLMYIAGIISLYDRLKEEPPEEGIIVDNTLSEPHLATLTSTVSRDLASIISVISEKPIKVDFYSYVPASLDKYILTNPFTEEMPRIRQVNVTDTALKIAYNTLKLSSPLALVYSLFEYRGREVKGLDVKIKYEERKLRIEYKCENDADSVYLSILLSAIYQLCVSSSCEIPVRFSFLKKLNDKVYKSFSDTSYKIIDQELGILYDKVKEKIRELREEIMLDELYGNQRVAKDIYDKRGEAALHAGLLRDEVKIKVEVENGEVKEIYLSYKDWQKVKEVFSY
;
A
#
# COMPACT_ATOMS: atom_id res chain seq x y z
N MET A 1 2.37 -15.86 15.68
CA MET A 1 1.45 -14.71 15.66
C MET A 1 1.95 -13.86 14.53
N ASN A 2 1.32 -13.95 13.35
CA ASN A 2 1.91 -13.38 12.15
C ASN A 2 1.48 -11.91 11.99
N LYS A 3 2.15 -11.05 12.74
CA LYS A 3 2.14 -9.59 12.57
C LYS A 3 3.49 -9.14 12.01
N VAL A 4 3.48 -8.01 11.32
CA VAL A 4 4.70 -7.32 10.87
C VAL A 4 4.79 -5.94 11.49
N LEU A 5 6.01 -5.48 11.77
CA LEU A 5 6.28 -4.11 12.22
C LEU A 5 6.86 -3.31 11.05
N ILE A 6 6.23 -2.20 10.70
CA ILE A 6 6.75 -1.20 9.78
C ILE A 6 7.08 0.04 10.60
N THR A 7 8.36 0.36 10.71
CA THR A 7 8.85 1.56 11.41
C THR A 7 9.55 2.48 10.42
N SER A 8 9.55 3.77 10.69
CA SER A 8 10.33 4.71 9.88
C SER A 8 11.27 5.55 10.71
N TRP A 9 12.47 5.75 10.19
CA TRP A 9 13.58 6.31 10.95
C TRP A 9 14.05 7.61 10.30
N GLY A 10 14.14 8.67 11.10
CA GLY A 10 14.91 9.87 10.77
C GLY A 10 16.41 9.60 10.88
N ASN A 11 17.19 10.60 11.30
CA ASN A 11 18.65 10.45 11.44
C ASN A 11 19.07 9.77 12.77
N PRO A 12 19.57 8.51 12.75
CA PRO A 12 19.96 7.78 13.95
C PRO A 12 21.17 8.37 14.65
N SER A 13 22.04 9.13 13.96
CA SER A 13 23.26 9.73 14.53
C SER A 13 22.96 10.78 15.60
N SER A 14 21.69 11.19 15.71
CA SER A 14 21.20 12.17 16.68
C SER A 14 20.51 11.60 17.91
N TRP A 15 20.22 10.30 17.90
CA TRP A 15 19.49 9.67 19.00
C TRP A 15 20.38 9.47 20.22
N ARG A 16 19.74 9.39 21.37
CA ARG A 16 20.34 9.14 22.69
C ARG A 16 19.71 7.90 23.28
N GLU A 17 20.47 7.19 24.10
CA GLU A 17 19.90 6.08 24.85
C GLU A 17 18.92 6.60 25.88
N VAL A 18 17.71 6.05 25.86
CA VAL A 18 16.60 6.40 26.75
C VAL A 18 15.90 5.13 27.20
N THR A 19 15.04 5.25 28.21
CA THR A 19 14.20 4.14 28.66
C THR A 19 12.83 4.22 27.98
N TYR A 20 12.48 3.21 27.20
CA TYR A 20 11.14 3.02 26.65
C TYR A 20 10.32 2.11 27.57
N GLU A 21 9.04 2.42 27.73
CA GLU A 21 8.09 1.64 28.54
C GLU A 21 6.81 1.33 27.76
N LYS A 22 6.37 0.07 27.79
CA LYS A 22 5.10 -0.41 27.21
C LYS A 22 4.51 -1.49 28.12
N VAL A 23 3.29 -1.32 28.61
CA VAL A 23 2.53 -2.32 29.41
C VAL A 23 3.42 -3.02 30.45
N ASN A 24 4.00 -2.25 31.38
CA ASN A 24 4.90 -2.72 32.45
C ASN A 24 6.22 -3.37 32.00
N LYS A 25 6.54 -3.44 30.70
CA LYS A 25 7.86 -3.80 30.19
C LYS A 25 8.69 -2.55 29.96
N ARG A 26 10.00 -2.65 30.21
CA ARG A 26 10.96 -1.55 30.01
C ARG A 26 12.18 -2.05 29.27
N VAL A 27 12.63 -1.25 28.31
CA VAL A 27 13.90 -1.45 27.61
C VAL A 27 14.65 -0.13 27.61
N LYS A 28 15.95 -0.19 27.92
CA LYS A 28 16.88 0.91 27.65
C LYS A 28 17.55 0.66 26.30
N GLY A 29 17.54 1.65 25.42
CA GLY A 29 18.12 1.52 24.08
C GLY A 29 18.01 2.82 23.28
N LEU A 30 18.46 2.79 22.03
CA LEU A 30 18.29 3.91 21.10
C LEU A 30 16.90 3.94 20.47
N THR A 31 16.22 2.80 20.45
CA THR A 31 14.93 2.66 19.76
C THR A 31 13.91 1.88 20.61
N PRO A 32 12.61 2.07 20.35
CA PRO A 32 11.57 1.27 20.99
C PRO A 32 11.44 -0.13 20.37
N LEU A 33 12.19 -0.46 19.32
CA LEU A 33 11.93 -1.65 18.51
C LEU A 33 11.98 -2.94 19.31
N LYS A 34 12.84 -3.04 20.32
CA LYS A 34 12.88 -4.23 21.18
C LYS A 34 11.55 -4.54 21.85
N LEU A 35 10.83 -3.52 22.33
CA LEU A 35 9.51 -3.71 22.92
C LEU A 35 8.45 -4.13 21.90
N LEU A 36 8.51 -3.59 20.68
CA LEU A 36 7.52 -3.87 19.63
C LEU A 36 7.81 -5.18 18.88
N SER A 37 9.08 -5.56 18.79
CA SER A 37 9.54 -6.76 18.08
C SER A 37 9.06 -8.07 18.70
N GLU A 38 8.74 -8.06 20.00
CA GLU A 38 8.23 -9.24 20.71
C GLU A 38 6.81 -9.64 20.24
N GLU A 39 6.12 -8.77 19.51
CA GLU A 39 4.74 -8.97 19.04
C GLU A 39 4.65 -9.24 17.53
N VAL A 40 5.78 -9.35 16.83
CA VAL A 40 5.83 -9.46 15.37
C VAL A 40 6.84 -10.51 14.90
N GLU A 41 6.62 -11.04 13.70
CA GLU A 41 7.50 -12.03 13.07
C GLU A 41 8.60 -11.35 12.23
N LYS A 42 8.29 -10.18 11.65
CA LYS A 42 9.22 -9.42 10.81
C LYS A 42 9.20 -7.94 11.16
N VAL A 43 10.36 -7.30 11.01
CA VAL A 43 10.55 -5.87 11.19
C VAL A 43 11.07 -5.27 9.89
N TYR A 44 10.38 -4.26 9.40
CA TYR A 44 10.70 -3.48 8.22
C TYR A 44 11.00 -2.04 8.63
N ILE A 45 12.17 -1.54 8.25
CA ILE A 45 12.60 -0.17 8.55
C ILE A 45 12.62 0.64 7.26
N LEU A 46 11.84 1.72 7.22
CA LEU A 46 11.86 2.72 6.16
C LEU A 46 12.83 3.85 6.53
N VAL A 47 13.81 4.11 5.68
CA VAL A 47 14.80 5.19 5.85
C VAL A 47 14.99 5.93 4.54
N GLN A 48 15.45 7.17 4.63
CA GLN A 48 15.83 7.94 3.46
C GLN A 48 17.28 7.66 3.04
N ASP A 49 17.57 7.75 1.75
CA ASP A 49 18.93 7.62 1.19
C ASP A 49 19.93 8.67 1.74
N SER A 50 19.41 9.80 2.24
CA SER A 50 20.14 10.87 2.89
C SER A 50 20.72 10.52 4.26
N VAL A 51 20.33 9.38 4.85
CA VAL A 51 20.70 9.04 6.23
C VAL A 51 22.22 8.85 6.44
N LEU A 52 22.96 8.62 5.34
CA LEU A 52 24.43 8.57 5.33
C LEU A 52 25.10 9.94 5.11
N PHE A 53 24.34 11.03 5.03
CA PHE A 53 24.86 12.37 4.79
C PHE A 53 24.34 13.31 5.87
N THR A 54 24.97 13.27 7.03
CA THR A 54 24.58 14.05 8.20
C THR A 54 25.77 14.85 8.68
N ALA A 55 25.65 16.17 8.66
CA ALA A 55 26.64 17.10 9.18
C ALA A 55 25.98 17.94 10.28
N LYS A 56 26.36 17.71 11.54
CA LYS A 56 25.87 18.52 12.65
C LYS A 56 26.79 19.72 12.84
N LYS A 57 26.27 20.92 12.54
CA LYS A 57 27.02 22.19 12.68
C LYS A 57 27.21 22.68 14.12
N GLU A 58 26.79 21.91 15.12
CA GLU A 58 26.90 22.25 16.55
C GLU A 58 27.46 21.05 17.30
N LYS A 59 28.12 21.28 18.46
CA LYS A 59 28.83 20.34 19.36
C LYS A 59 27.99 19.15 19.92
N ARG A 60 27.01 18.65 19.17
CA ARG A 60 26.21 17.48 19.50
C ARG A 60 26.96 16.23 19.08
N ILE A 61 27.46 15.53 20.08
CA ILE A 61 28.13 14.23 19.97
C ILE A 61 27.26 13.28 19.13
N ILE A 62 27.86 12.63 18.13
CA ILE A 62 27.26 11.50 17.41
C ILE A 62 27.27 10.31 18.36
N ASN A 63 26.15 9.60 18.49
CA ASN A 63 26.15 8.43 19.37
C ASN A 63 27.09 7.33 18.84
N GLN A 64 27.60 6.54 19.79
CA GLN A 64 28.60 5.51 19.52
C GLN A 64 28.12 4.44 18.52
N TYR A 65 26.81 4.17 18.44
CA TYR A 65 26.27 3.18 17.50
C TYR A 65 26.43 3.67 16.06
N ALA A 66 26.07 4.93 15.81
CA ALA A 66 26.23 5.57 14.51
C ALA A 66 27.70 5.69 14.09
N ILE A 67 28.62 5.97 15.03
CA ILE A 67 30.07 6.00 14.74
C ILE A 67 30.54 4.63 14.24
N GLU A 68 30.38 3.58 15.05
CA GLU A 68 30.89 2.25 14.70
C GLU A 68 30.20 1.65 13.46
N CYS A 69 28.91 1.92 13.26
CA CYS A 69 28.20 1.48 12.06
C CYS A 69 28.59 2.30 10.84
N GLY A 70 28.87 3.60 11.00
CA GLY A 70 29.39 4.46 9.94
C GLY A 70 30.78 4.03 9.49
N GLU A 71 31.68 3.70 10.42
CA GLU A 71 33.01 3.18 10.12
C GLU A 71 32.95 1.89 9.27
N LYS A 72 32.04 0.97 9.60
CA LYS A 72 31.86 -0.29 8.85
C LYS A 72 31.47 -0.10 7.38
N VAL A 73 30.80 1.02 7.05
CA VAL A 73 30.39 1.33 5.67
C VAL A 73 31.26 2.42 5.02
N ASN A 74 32.38 2.77 5.67
CA ASN A 74 33.28 3.87 5.29
C ASN A 74 32.59 5.24 5.19
N ALA A 75 31.76 5.55 6.17
CA ALA A 75 30.92 6.74 6.23
C ALA A 75 31.04 7.53 7.55
N TYR A 76 32.09 7.38 8.35
CA TYR A 76 32.30 8.20 9.55
C TYR A 76 33.46 9.18 9.37
N LEU A 77 33.21 10.47 9.61
CA LEU A 77 34.22 11.52 9.65
C LEU A 77 34.35 12.05 11.07
N ASP A 78 35.57 11.99 11.58
CA ASP A 78 35.97 12.74 12.76
C ASP A 78 36.55 14.08 12.30
N LEU A 79 35.79 15.16 12.47
CA LEU A 79 36.25 16.52 12.17
C LEU A 79 36.56 17.20 13.50
N GLN A 80 37.60 18.04 13.52
CA GLN A 80 38.15 18.63 14.76
C GLN A 80 37.09 19.25 15.69
N ASP A 81 36.01 19.81 15.14
CA ASP A 81 34.94 20.47 15.90
C ASP A 81 33.64 19.66 16.03
N TYR A 82 33.45 18.60 15.23
CA TYR A 82 32.23 17.77 15.21
C TYR A 82 32.41 16.46 14.42
N GLY A 83 31.66 15.41 14.78
CA GLY A 83 31.55 14.21 13.96
C GLY A 83 30.53 14.37 12.82
N ALA A 84 30.70 13.63 11.73
CA ALA A 84 29.70 13.50 10.65
C ALA A 84 29.55 12.03 10.21
N ILE A 85 28.32 11.64 9.85
CA ILE A 85 28.12 10.42 9.03
C ILE A 85 28.08 10.89 7.59
N TRP A 86 29.11 10.54 6.82
CA TRP A 86 29.34 11.01 5.47
C TRP A 86 30.22 10.03 4.69
N LEU A 87 29.79 9.62 3.50
CA LEU A 87 30.56 8.73 2.62
C LEU A 87 31.92 9.35 2.25
N LYS A 88 33.00 8.60 2.49
CA LYS A 88 34.36 9.02 2.12
C LYS A 88 34.67 8.81 0.63
N ASP A 89 34.06 7.79 0.04
CA ASP A 89 34.29 7.38 -1.34
C ASP A 89 33.09 7.69 -2.24
N GLU A 90 33.36 7.83 -3.53
CA GLU A 90 32.32 7.81 -4.56
C GLU A 90 31.65 6.44 -4.64
N VAL A 91 30.39 6.43 -5.09
CA VAL A 91 29.58 5.24 -5.33
C VAL A 91 29.30 5.17 -6.83
N ASN A 92 29.39 3.98 -7.42
CA ASN A 92 29.29 3.80 -8.86
C ASN A 92 27.84 3.68 -9.34
N SER A 93 26.90 3.48 -8.43
CA SER A 93 25.48 3.32 -8.74
C SER A 93 24.60 3.66 -7.55
N TYR A 94 23.31 3.92 -7.82
CA TYR A 94 22.32 4.07 -6.75
C TYR A 94 22.14 2.78 -5.94
N ALA A 95 22.25 1.61 -6.57
CA ALA A 95 22.18 0.32 -5.88
C ALA A 95 23.32 0.16 -4.84
N GLU A 96 24.52 0.66 -5.16
CA GLU A 96 25.64 0.68 -4.22
C GLU A 96 25.37 1.59 -3.02
N LEU A 97 24.83 2.80 -3.26
CA LEU A 97 24.42 3.70 -2.18
C LEU A 97 23.37 3.05 -1.28
N VAL A 98 22.31 2.50 -1.87
CA VAL A 98 21.23 1.81 -1.15
C VAL A 98 21.80 0.68 -0.30
N LYS A 99 22.75 -0.11 -0.82
CA LYS A 99 23.41 -1.16 -0.05
C LYS A 99 24.15 -0.59 1.17
N LYS A 100 24.96 0.46 1.00
CA LYS A 100 25.66 1.10 2.13
C LYS A 100 24.69 1.66 3.17
N VAL A 101 23.58 2.27 2.75
CA VAL A 101 22.52 2.74 3.66
C VAL A 101 21.91 1.56 4.43
N ARG A 102 21.55 0.48 3.75
CA ARG A 102 21.00 -0.74 4.38
C ARG A 102 21.98 -1.33 5.39
N ASP A 103 23.26 -1.44 5.04
CA ASP A 103 24.29 -2.00 5.90
C ASP A 103 24.47 -1.15 7.17
N TYR A 104 24.45 0.18 7.04
CA TYR A 104 24.52 1.13 8.15
C TYR A 104 23.34 1.00 9.11
N ILE A 105 22.11 1.03 8.58
CA ILE A 105 20.89 0.96 9.39
C ILE A 105 20.71 -0.42 10.01
N SER A 106 21.00 -1.49 9.27
CA SER A 106 20.96 -2.87 9.78
C SER A 106 21.98 -3.07 10.91
N CYS A 107 23.16 -2.44 10.83
CA CYS A 107 24.14 -2.47 11.91
C CYS A 107 23.58 -1.82 13.19
N ILE A 108 22.91 -0.67 13.07
CA ILE A 108 22.29 0.01 14.22
C ILE A 108 21.17 -0.84 14.82
N ALA A 109 20.27 -1.38 14.00
CA ALA A 109 19.18 -2.26 14.45
C ALA A 109 19.72 -3.50 15.18
N LYS A 110 20.77 -4.15 14.64
CA LYS A 110 21.40 -5.31 15.26
C LYS A 110 22.02 -5.00 16.62
N LYS A 111 22.62 -3.81 16.78
CA LYS A 111 23.15 -3.38 18.09
C LYS A 111 22.04 -3.17 19.13
N ASP A 112 20.85 -2.76 18.70
CA ASP A 112 19.66 -2.68 19.55
C ASP A 112 18.97 -4.05 19.74
N GLY A 113 19.57 -5.13 19.20
CA GLY A 113 19.14 -6.52 19.37
C GLY A 113 18.10 -6.98 18.34
N ILE A 114 17.89 -6.24 17.24
CA ILE A 114 16.85 -6.50 16.25
C ILE A 114 17.43 -6.85 14.89
N ASN A 115 16.90 -7.91 14.28
CA ASN A 115 17.11 -8.19 12.86
C ASN A 115 15.95 -7.60 12.06
N ALA A 116 16.24 -6.65 11.18
CA ALA A 116 15.24 -5.96 10.39
C ALA A 116 15.66 -5.90 8.92
N GLU A 117 14.67 -5.91 8.02
CA GLU A 117 14.89 -5.61 6.61
C GLU A 117 14.72 -4.10 6.38
N VAL A 118 15.66 -3.51 5.65
CA VAL A 118 15.75 -2.06 5.47
C VAL A 118 15.38 -1.67 4.05
N PHE A 119 14.38 -0.78 3.93
CA PHE A 119 13.99 -0.16 2.68
C PHE A 119 14.47 1.28 2.63
N VAL A 120 15.16 1.61 1.55
CA VAL A 120 15.72 2.93 1.31
C VAL A 120 14.79 3.67 0.36
N LEU A 121 14.27 4.78 0.84
CA LEU A 121 13.37 5.66 0.12
C LEU A 121 14.15 6.86 -0.43
N PRO A 122 13.68 7.45 -1.53
CA PRO A 122 14.16 8.75 -1.99
C PRO A 122 14.11 9.81 -0.88
N SER A 123 15.07 10.73 -0.84
CA SER A 123 14.98 11.93 0.01
C SER A 123 14.78 13.20 -0.81
N SER A 124 14.36 14.27 -0.14
CA SER A 124 14.29 15.62 -0.72
C SER A 124 15.17 16.53 0.13
N THR A 125 16.47 16.55 -0.15
CA THR A 125 17.43 17.27 0.69
C THR A 125 18.67 17.71 -0.08
N SER A 126 19.33 18.74 0.45
CA SER A 126 20.62 19.25 -0.02
C SER A 126 21.49 19.54 1.20
N ILE A 127 22.55 18.76 1.38
CA ILE A 127 23.39 18.77 2.58
C ILE A 127 24.84 18.97 2.15
N SER A 128 25.59 19.77 2.89
CA SER A 128 27.01 20.00 2.63
C SER A 128 27.84 19.86 3.89
N VAL A 129 29.03 19.30 3.73
CA VAL A 129 30.08 19.21 4.74
C VAL A 129 31.30 20.00 4.28
N LYS A 130 31.98 20.65 5.23
CA LYS A 130 33.27 21.29 4.95
C LYS A 130 34.38 20.25 5.20
N SER A 131 34.88 19.63 4.13
CA SER A 131 35.98 18.66 4.20
C SER A 131 36.77 18.62 2.89
N ASP A 132 37.90 17.91 2.89
CA ASP A 132 38.74 17.67 1.72
C ASP A 132 38.35 16.39 0.93
N LEU A 133 37.16 15.84 1.19
CA LEU A 133 36.71 14.59 0.57
C LEU A 133 36.25 14.74 -0.89
N PRO A 134 36.27 13.66 -1.69
CA PRO A 134 35.71 13.65 -3.04
C PRO A 134 34.25 14.12 -3.10
N ILE A 135 33.45 13.80 -2.08
CA ILE A 135 32.07 14.27 -1.95
C ILE A 135 31.98 15.25 -0.78
N THR A 136 31.56 16.48 -1.03
CA THR A 136 31.32 17.51 -0.01
C THR A 136 29.88 18.02 -0.02
N LYS A 137 29.11 17.68 -1.05
CA LYS A 137 27.68 17.96 -1.14
C LYS A 137 26.89 16.73 -1.57
N PHE A 138 25.78 16.48 -0.90
CA PHE A 138 24.78 15.50 -1.28
C PHE A 138 23.50 16.24 -1.64
N GLU A 139 22.91 15.90 -2.78
CA GLU A 139 21.62 16.43 -3.20
C GLU A 139 20.75 15.30 -3.73
N SER A 140 19.56 15.16 -3.17
CA SER A 140 18.55 14.22 -3.63
C SER A 140 17.27 14.98 -3.92
N ILE A 141 16.77 14.83 -5.15
CA ILE A 141 15.62 15.59 -5.65
C ILE A 141 14.44 14.65 -5.80
N SER A 142 13.56 14.68 -4.80
CA SER A 142 12.35 13.86 -4.75
C SER A 142 11.17 14.64 -4.16
N ASP A 143 9.98 14.07 -4.27
CA ASP A 143 8.76 14.53 -3.62
C ASP A 143 8.10 13.38 -2.84
N LEU A 144 7.03 13.69 -2.09
CA LEU A 144 6.32 12.69 -1.30
C LEU A 144 5.72 11.56 -2.16
N SER A 145 5.33 11.85 -3.40
CA SER A 145 4.75 10.86 -4.31
C SER A 145 5.77 9.80 -4.70
N LEU A 146 7.00 10.20 -5.02
CA LEU A 146 8.09 9.28 -5.35
C LEU A 146 8.52 8.45 -4.13
N MET A 147 8.53 9.04 -2.93
CA MET A 147 8.76 8.29 -1.68
C MET A 147 7.66 7.25 -1.44
N TYR A 148 6.40 7.62 -1.67
CA TYR A 148 5.26 6.71 -1.59
C TYR A 148 5.38 5.54 -2.56
N ILE A 149 5.67 5.83 -3.83
CA ILE A 149 5.83 4.81 -4.88
C ILE A 149 6.94 3.82 -4.50
N ALA A 150 8.10 4.31 -4.08
CA ALA A 150 9.20 3.46 -3.61
C ALA A 150 8.79 2.59 -2.41
N GLY A 151 8.11 3.18 -1.42
CA GLY A 151 7.67 2.50 -0.22
C GLY A 151 6.65 1.40 -0.49
N ILE A 152 5.58 1.74 -1.22
CA ILE A 152 4.48 0.79 -1.48
C ILE A 152 4.92 -0.38 -2.35
N ILE A 153 5.70 -0.14 -3.41
CA ILE A 153 6.20 -1.22 -4.28
C ILE A 153 7.11 -2.16 -3.49
N SER A 154 8.10 -1.59 -2.79
CA SER A 154 9.11 -2.41 -2.09
C SER A 154 8.52 -3.25 -0.96
N LEU A 155 7.59 -2.68 -0.19
CA LEU A 155 6.91 -3.41 0.89
C LEU A 155 5.90 -4.42 0.34
N TYR A 156 5.13 -4.05 -0.70
CA TYR A 156 4.17 -4.96 -1.33
C TYR A 156 4.85 -6.23 -1.83
N ASP A 157 6.02 -6.10 -2.47
CA ASP A 157 6.76 -7.24 -2.98
C ASP A 157 7.14 -8.26 -1.88
N ARG A 158 7.36 -7.79 -0.64
CA ARG A 158 7.58 -8.68 0.50
C ARG A 158 6.30 -9.23 1.10
N LEU A 159 5.32 -8.36 1.31
CA LEU A 159 4.09 -8.74 2.02
C LEU A 159 3.16 -9.61 1.17
N LYS A 160 3.26 -9.58 -0.17
CA LYS A 160 2.48 -10.47 -1.03
C LYS A 160 2.95 -11.93 -0.98
N GLU A 161 4.24 -12.15 -0.70
CA GLU A 161 4.84 -13.49 -0.60
C GLU A 161 4.51 -14.15 0.74
N GLU A 162 4.56 -13.37 1.82
CA GLU A 162 4.26 -13.80 3.18
C GLU A 162 3.31 -12.78 3.84
N PRO A 163 1.99 -12.85 3.55
CA PRO A 163 1.05 -11.87 4.05
C PRO A 163 0.88 -11.98 5.57
N PRO A 164 0.90 -10.85 6.32
CA PRO A 164 0.58 -10.85 7.74
C PRO A 164 -0.84 -11.36 7.96
N GLU A 165 -1.02 -12.24 8.94
CA GLU A 165 -2.31 -12.83 9.23
C GLU A 165 -3.15 -12.03 10.23
N GLU A 166 -2.48 -11.34 11.16
CA GLU A 166 -3.11 -10.67 12.29
C GLU A 166 -3.10 -9.15 12.17
N GLY A 167 -2.13 -8.58 11.45
CA GLY A 167 -2.06 -7.13 11.28
C GLY A 167 -0.68 -6.55 11.02
N ILE A 168 -0.66 -5.24 10.83
CA ILE A 168 0.53 -4.41 10.67
C ILE A 168 0.63 -3.49 11.89
N ILE A 169 1.79 -3.48 12.54
CA ILE A 169 2.16 -2.48 13.55
C ILE A 169 2.93 -1.38 12.83
N VAL A 170 2.52 -0.13 13.02
CA VAL A 170 3.21 1.06 12.50
C VAL A 170 3.86 1.79 13.66
N ASP A 171 5.18 1.96 13.62
CA ASP A 171 5.91 2.74 14.62
C ASP A 171 6.50 4.00 14.01
N ASN A 172 6.02 5.15 14.49
CA ASN A 172 6.50 6.46 14.04
C ASN A 172 7.30 7.21 15.12
N THR A 173 7.77 6.52 16.16
CA THR A 173 8.41 7.14 17.34
C THR A 173 9.66 7.95 16.99
N LEU A 174 10.47 7.47 16.04
CA LEU A 174 11.76 8.07 15.67
C LEU A 174 11.76 8.68 14.26
N SER A 175 10.57 8.90 13.71
CA SER A 175 10.38 9.34 12.34
C SER A 175 10.41 10.86 12.22
N GLU A 176 10.86 11.34 11.06
CA GLU A 176 10.59 12.72 10.67
C GLU A 176 9.11 12.88 10.30
N PRO A 177 8.48 14.06 10.49
CA PRO A 177 7.03 14.21 10.34
C PRO A 177 6.46 13.77 8.97
N HIS A 178 7.16 14.09 7.86
CA HIS A 178 6.74 13.66 6.53
C HIS A 178 6.86 12.16 6.35
N LEU A 179 7.91 11.55 6.90
CA LEU A 179 8.15 10.11 6.82
C LEU A 179 7.15 9.33 7.68
N ALA A 180 6.77 9.86 8.85
CA ALA A 180 5.71 9.28 9.68
C ALA A 180 4.36 9.24 8.96
N THR A 181 4.01 10.36 8.32
CA THR A 181 2.78 10.47 7.51
C THR A 181 2.81 9.49 6.35
N LEU A 182 3.93 9.44 5.63
CA LEU A 182 4.13 8.52 4.51
C LEU A 182 3.98 7.05 4.94
N THR A 183 4.67 6.67 6.01
CA THR A 183 4.69 5.28 6.52
C THR A 183 3.30 4.84 6.95
N SER A 184 2.55 5.75 7.58
CA SER A 184 1.16 5.51 7.96
C SER A 184 0.29 5.28 6.72
N THR A 185 0.38 6.15 5.72
CA THR A 185 -0.40 6.01 4.47
C THR A 185 -0.06 4.72 3.73
N VAL A 186 1.23 4.44 3.50
CA VAL A 186 1.69 3.21 2.84
C VAL A 186 1.21 1.97 3.59
N SER A 187 1.27 1.96 4.92
CA SER A 187 0.83 0.80 5.72
C SER A 187 -0.68 0.56 5.63
N ARG A 188 -1.50 1.62 5.59
CA ARG A 188 -2.96 1.51 5.40
C ARG A 188 -3.30 0.97 4.01
N ASP A 189 -2.64 1.50 2.99
CA ASP A 189 -2.86 1.10 1.60
C ASP A 189 -2.37 -0.34 1.36
N LEU A 190 -1.26 -0.75 1.98
CA LEU A 190 -0.82 -2.15 1.96
C LEU A 190 -1.80 -3.06 2.70
N ALA A 191 -2.29 -2.66 3.87
CA ALA A 191 -3.26 -3.46 4.60
C ALA A 191 -4.54 -3.71 3.78
N SER A 192 -5.04 -2.71 3.05
CA SER A 192 -6.21 -2.90 2.18
C SER A 192 -5.92 -3.86 1.02
N ILE A 193 -4.73 -3.78 0.40
CA ILE A 193 -4.30 -4.70 -0.66
C ILE A 193 -4.11 -6.13 -0.13
N ILE A 194 -3.39 -6.30 0.99
CA ILE A 194 -3.15 -7.60 1.61
C ILE A 194 -4.46 -8.21 2.11
N SER A 195 -5.45 -7.40 2.51
CA SER A 195 -6.76 -7.92 2.92
C SER A 195 -7.48 -8.65 1.78
N VAL A 196 -7.28 -8.21 0.53
CA VAL A 196 -7.77 -8.91 -0.66
C VAL A 196 -7.02 -10.22 -0.89
N ILE A 197 -5.69 -10.21 -0.76
CA ILE A 197 -4.84 -11.39 -0.99
C ILE A 197 -5.08 -12.48 0.06
N SER A 198 -5.18 -12.07 1.32
CA SER A 198 -5.38 -12.97 2.47
C SER A 198 -6.84 -13.32 2.72
N GLU A 199 -7.77 -12.69 1.99
CA GLU A 199 -9.22 -12.88 2.09
C GLU A 199 -9.78 -12.60 3.50
N LYS A 200 -9.12 -11.71 4.24
CA LYS A 200 -9.51 -11.29 5.58
C LYS A 200 -9.08 -9.84 5.86
N PRO A 201 -9.81 -9.09 6.70
CA PRO A 201 -9.38 -7.75 7.11
C PRO A 201 -8.02 -7.79 7.81
N ILE A 202 -7.10 -6.91 7.39
CA ILE A 202 -5.81 -6.70 8.02
C ILE A 202 -5.87 -5.43 8.88
N LYS A 203 -5.77 -5.62 10.19
CA LYS A 203 -5.73 -4.53 11.17
C LYS A 203 -4.42 -3.76 11.09
N VAL A 204 -4.48 -2.45 11.36
CA VAL A 204 -3.29 -1.59 11.50
C VAL A 204 -3.28 -0.93 12.88
N ASP A 205 -2.25 -1.19 13.66
CA ASP A 205 -2.01 -0.59 14.98
C ASP A 205 -0.95 0.50 14.89
N PHE A 206 -1.27 1.72 15.28
CA PHE A 206 -0.33 2.84 15.22
C PHE A 206 0.27 3.09 16.60
N TYR A 207 1.59 3.06 16.70
CA TYR A 207 2.34 3.36 17.92
C TYR A 207 3.09 4.70 17.81
N SER A 208 3.12 5.40 18.94
CA SER A 208 3.92 6.59 19.15
C SER A 208 4.37 6.64 20.61
N TYR A 209 5.03 7.73 21.01
CA TYR A 209 5.54 7.90 22.36
C TYR A 209 5.04 9.18 23.02
N VAL A 210 5.03 9.14 24.36
CA VAL A 210 4.82 10.31 25.22
C VAL A 210 6.05 10.46 26.13
N PRO A 211 6.66 11.66 26.22
CA PRO A 211 7.72 11.93 27.19
C PRO A 211 7.21 11.86 28.62
N ALA A 212 7.77 10.94 29.41
CA ALA A 212 7.58 10.89 30.85
C ALA A 212 8.69 11.67 31.59
N SER A 213 9.89 11.74 31.02
CA SER A 213 11.00 12.58 31.46
C SER A 213 12.00 12.78 30.30
N LEU A 214 13.12 13.47 30.53
CA LEU A 214 14.17 13.64 29.52
C LEU A 214 14.76 12.31 29.00
N ASP A 215 14.83 11.30 29.87
CA ASP A 215 15.46 10.00 29.56
C ASP A 215 14.44 8.84 29.56
N LYS A 216 13.14 9.16 29.49
CA LYS A 216 12.07 8.16 29.56
C LYS A 216 10.89 8.49 28.65
N TYR A 217 10.52 7.53 27.81
CA TYR A 217 9.37 7.59 26.91
C TYR A 217 8.40 6.44 27.19
N ILE A 218 7.10 6.73 27.13
CA ILE A 218 6.03 5.73 27.23
C ILE A 218 5.47 5.51 25.84
N LEU A 219 5.51 4.27 25.35
CA LEU A 219 4.89 3.90 24.09
C LEU A 219 3.39 3.71 24.28
N THR A 220 2.62 4.35 23.42
CA THR A 220 1.17 4.28 23.40
C THR A 220 0.69 3.82 22.02
N ASN A 221 -0.44 3.12 21.99
CA ASN A 221 -1.20 2.88 20.77
C ASN A 221 -2.33 3.93 20.71
N PRO A 222 -2.11 5.10 20.09
CA PRO A 222 -3.14 6.13 19.95
C PRO A 222 -4.32 5.71 19.08
N PHE A 223 -4.13 4.79 18.13
CA PHE A 223 -5.16 4.49 17.13
C PHE A 223 -4.97 3.11 16.52
N THR A 224 -6.09 2.43 16.32
CA THR A 224 -6.16 1.17 15.61
C THR A 224 -7.22 1.28 14.51
N GLU A 225 -6.87 0.83 13.31
CA GLU A 225 -7.80 0.68 12.20
C GLU A 225 -8.05 -0.80 11.93
N GLU A 226 -9.21 -1.31 12.32
CA GLU A 226 -9.57 -2.73 12.20
C GLU A 226 -9.76 -3.18 10.74
N MET A 227 -10.20 -2.28 9.87
CA MET A 227 -10.46 -2.56 8.46
C MET A 227 -10.12 -1.34 7.59
N PRO A 228 -8.85 -1.20 7.17
CA PRO A 228 -8.42 -0.12 6.29
C PRO A 228 -9.18 -0.14 4.97
N ARG A 229 -9.77 1.00 4.63
CA ARG A 229 -10.58 1.15 3.42
C ARG A 229 -9.70 1.47 2.21
N ILE A 230 -10.21 1.17 1.02
CA ILE A 230 -9.64 1.74 -0.22
C ILE A 230 -9.77 3.27 -0.11
N ARG A 231 -8.64 3.97 -0.07
CA ARG A 231 -8.64 5.43 -0.01
C ARG A 231 -9.16 6.05 -1.31
N GLN A 232 -9.55 7.32 -1.21
CA GLN A 232 -9.87 8.10 -2.39
C GLN A 232 -8.59 8.33 -3.21
N VAL A 233 -8.71 8.09 -4.52
CA VAL A 233 -7.64 8.31 -5.50
C VAL A 233 -8.08 9.32 -6.56
N ASN A 234 -7.12 10.04 -7.11
CA ASN A 234 -7.26 10.97 -8.23
C ASN A 234 -6.42 10.49 -9.41
N VAL A 235 -7.00 9.58 -10.20
CA VAL A 235 -6.29 8.94 -11.33
C VAL A 235 -6.66 9.62 -12.64
N THR A 236 -5.65 9.93 -13.44
CA THR A 236 -5.82 10.55 -14.78
C THR A 236 -6.03 9.51 -15.88
N ASP A 237 -5.45 8.32 -15.76
CA ASP A 237 -5.69 7.20 -16.68
C ASP A 237 -7.16 6.78 -16.63
N THR A 238 -7.84 6.86 -17.78
CA THR A 238 -9.28 6.58 -17.88
C THR A 238 -9.63 5.13 -17.55
N ALA A 239 -8.79 4.16 -17.91
CA ALA A 239 -9.07 2.75 -17.65
C ALA A 239 -8.96 2.44 -16.15
N LEU A 240 -7.92 2.96 -15.50
CA LEU A 240 -7.76 2.89 -14.05
C LEU A 240 -8.90 3.60 -13.33
N LYS A 241 -9.28 4.80 -13.79
CA LYS A 241 -10.39 5.57 -13.23
C LYS A 241 -11.71 4.80 -13.30
N ILE A 242 -12.01 4.17 -14.43
CA ILE A 242 -13.18 3.30 -14.60
C ILE A 242 -13.12 2.15 -13.58
N ALA A 243 -12.01 1.41 -13.52
CA ALA A 243 -11.85 0.31 -12.58
C ALA A 243 -12.04 0.74 -11.12
N TYR A 244 -11.44 1.87 -10.71
CA TYR A 244 -11.65 2.44 -9.38
C TYR A 244 -13.12 2.80 -9.14
N ASN A 245 -13.80 3.40 -10.11
CA ASN A 245 -15.20 3.75 -9.96
C ASN A 245 -16.11 2.51 -9.86
N THR A 246 -15.76 1.38 -10.48
CA THR A 246 -16.49 0.12 -10.26
C THR A 246 -16.33 -0.41 -8.84
N LEU A 247 -15.16 -0.25 -8.22
CA LEU A 247 -14.95 -0.57 -6.79
C LEU A 247 -15.75 0.38 -5.90
N LYS A 248 -15.61 1.69 -6.13
CA LYS A 248 -16.28 2.76 -5.37
C LYS A 248 -17.81 2.63 -5.40
N LEU A 249 -18.38 2.25 -6.54
CA LEU A 249 -19.82 2.07 -6.73
C LEU A 249 -20.28 0.63 -6.49
N SER A 250 -19.47 -0.20 -5.82
CA SER A 250 -19.85 -1.56 -5.42
C SER A 250 -20.37 -2.42 -6.58
N SER A 251 -19.73 -2.32 -7.75
CA SER A 251 -20.20 -2.89 -9.03
C SER A 251 -19.35 -4.10 -9.47
N PRO A 252 -19.52 -5.30 -8.88
CA PRO A 252 -18.64 -6.45 -9.10
C PRO A 252 -18.61 -6.93 -10.56
N LEU A 253 -19.74 -6.90 -11.28
CA LEU A 253 -19.76 -7.30 -12.70
C LEU A 253 -18.93 -6.34 -13.57
N ALA A 254 -19.08 -5.03 -13.38
CA ALA A 254 -18.28 -4.00 -14.07
C ALA A 254 -16.79 -4.08 -13.70
N LEU A 255 -16.48 -4.42 -12.45
CA LEU A 255 -15.10 -4.65 -12.02
C LEU A 255 -14.46 -5.79 -12.81
N VAL A 256 -15.14 -6.92 -12.98
CA VAL A 256 -14.62 -8.06 -13.77
C VAL A 256 -14.29 -7.64 -15.21
N TYR A 257 -15.21 -6.94 -15.89
CA TYR A 257 -14.96 -6.41 -17.24
C TYR A 257 -13.75 -5.45 -17.27
N SER A 258 -13.66 -4.54 -16.30
CA SER A 258 -12.55 -3.59 -16.19
C SER A 258 -11.20 -4.29 -15.98
N LEU A 259 -11.18 -5.37 -15.17
CA LEU A 259 -9.98 -6.17 -14.93
C LEU A 259 -9.51 -6.92 -16.18
N PHE A 260 -10.43 -7.44 -17.00
CA PHE A 260 -10.10 -8.07 -18.28
C PHE A 260 -9.54 -7.10 -19.32
N GLU A 261 -9.97 -5.83 -19.31
CA GLU A 261 -9.35 -4.77 -20.13
C GLU A 261 -7.99 -4.34 -19.56
N TYR A 262 -7.86 -4.32 -18.23
CA TYR A 262 -6.61 -3.94 -17.55
C TYR A 262 -5.48 -4.97 -17.72
N ARG A 263 -5.80 -6.27 -17.68
CA ARG A 263 -4.85 -7.40 -17.83
C ARG A 263 -3.59 -7.37 -16.96
N GLY A 264 -3.64 -6.73 -15.79
CA GLY A 264 -2.48 -6.69 -14.88
C GLY A 264 -1.30 -5.93 -15.47
N ARG A 265 -1.50 -4.64 -15.79
CA ARG A 265 -0.41 -3.79 -16.29
C ARG A 265 0.75 -3.78 -15.28
N GLU A 266 1.96 -3.94 -15.77
CA GLU A 266 3.16 -3.87 -14.94
C GLU A 266 3.31 -2.45 -14.38
N VAL A 267 3.48 -2.36 -13.05
CA VAL A 267 3.81 -1.11 -12.38
C VAL A 267 5.29 -0.86 -12.57
N LYS A 268 5.64 0.19 -13.33
CA LYS A 268 7.04 0.58 -13.49
C LYS A 268 7.58 1.15 -12.18
N GLY A 269 8.78 0.73 -11.81
CA GLY A 269 9.53 1.30 -10.69
C GLY A 269 10.05 2.71 -10.97
N LEU A 270 10.86 3.22 -10.05
CA LEU A 270 11.55 4.49 -10.22
C LEU A 270 12.78 4.34 -11.14
N ASP A 271 12.91 5.20 -12.14
CA ASP A 271 14.17 5.43 -12.86
C ASP A 271 15.04 6.37 -12.01
N VAL A 272 16.24 5.92 -11.66
CA VAL A 272 17.14 6.63 -10.76
C VAL A 272 18.46 6.93 -11.46
N LYS A 273 18.83 8.21 -11.48
CA LYS A 273 20.09 8.68 -12.08
C LYS A 273 20.99 9.28 -11.01
N ILE A 274 22.23 8.82 -10.99
CA ILE A 274 23.29 9.35 -10.14
C ILE A 274 24.22 10.23 -10.98
N LYS A 275 24.58 11.42 -10.47
CA LYS A 275 25.47 12.37 -11.14
C LYS A 275 26.51 12.89 -10.16
N TYR A 276 27.73 13.05 -10.67
CA TYR A 276 28.85 13.68 -9.97
C TYR A 276 29.17 15.03 -10.62
N GLU A 277 29.03 16.11 -9.86
CA GLU A 277 29.24 17.50 -10.33
C GLU A 277 30.15 18.22 -9.33
N GLU A 278 31.43 18.48 -9.62
CA GLU A 278 32.28 19.32 -8.75
C GLU A 278 32.25 18.95 -7.25
N ARG A 279 32.50 17.68 -6.91
CA ARG A 279 32.43 17.12 -5.53
C ARG A 279 31.01 17.05 -4.93
N LYS A 280 29.98 17.15 -5.77
CA LYS A 280 28.57 16.93 -5.41
C LYS A 280 28.09 15.60 -5.95
N LEU A 281 27.52 14.78 -5.07
CA LEU A 281 26.71 13.63 -5.45
C LEU A 281 25.25 14.07 -5.55
N ARG A 282 24.67 13.95 -6.76
CA ARG A 282 23.27 14.29 -7.05
C ARG A 282 22.48 13.05 -7.46
N ILE A 283 21.30 12.88 -6.88
CA ILE A 283 20.36 11.81 -7.21
C ILE A 283 19.07 12.42 -7.77
N GLU A 284 18.71 11.97 -8.96
CA GLU A 284 17.49 12.37 -9.66
C GLU A 284 16.58 11.15 -9.84
N TYR A 285 15.32 11.31 -9.46
CA TYR A 285 14.30 10.28 -9.57
C TYR A 285 13.30 10.65 -10.66
N LYS A 286 12.86 9.66 -11.43
CA LYS A 286 11.76 9.79 -12.40
C LYS A 286 10.80 8.63 -12.25
N CYS A 287 9.52 8.90 -12.35
CA CYS A 287 8.49 7.89 -12.50
C CYS A 287 7.52 8.34 -13.58
N GLU A 288 7.09 7.41 -14.43
CA GLU A 288 6.06 7.66 -15.44
C GLU A 288 4.65 7.66 -14.83
N ASN A 289 4.48 6.97 -13.70
CA ASN A 289 3.20 6.81 -13.03
C ASN A 289 3.12 7.73 -11.80
N ASP A 290 1.94 8.31 -11.58
CA ASP A 290 1.64 8.99 -10.32
C ASP A 290 1.34 7.98 -9.20
N ALA A 291 1.42 8.44 -7.95
CA ALA A 291 1.27 7.61 -6.76
C ALA A 291 -0.08 6.87 -6.67
N ASP A 292 -1.15 7.51 -7.14
CA ASP A 292 -2.50 6.94 -7.11
C ASP A 292 -2.66 5.86 -8.16
N SER A 293 -2.13 6.09 -9.36
CA SER A 293 -2.06 5.08 -10.42
C SER A 293 -1.26 3.85 -10.00
N VAL A 294 -0.13 4.03 -9.31
CA VAL A 294 0.69 2.93 -8.78
C VAL A 294 -0.09 2.11 -7.75
N TYR A 295 -0.65 2.77 -6.74
CA TYR A 295 -1.46 2.11 -5.71
C TYR A 295 -2.61 1.29 -6.31
N LEU A 296 -3.40 1.93 -7.16
CA LEU A 296 -4.56 1.30 -7.76
C LEU A 296 -4.16 0.15 -8.68
N SER A 297 -3.06 0.28 -9.41
CA SER A 297 -2.52 -0.80 -10.24
C SER A 297 -2.14 -2.03 -9.42
N ILE A 298 -1.50 -1.84 -8.26
CA ILE A 298 -1.17 -2.93 -7.33
C ILE A 298 -2.45 -3.58 -6.80
N LEU A 299 -3.42 -2.78 -6.33
CA LEU A 299 -4.70 -3.28 -5.83
C LEU A 299 -5.48 -4.08 -6.88
N LEU A 300 -5.62 -3.53 -8.09
CA LEU A 300 -6.32 -4.19 -9.20
C LEU A 300 -5.59 -5.47 -9.64
N SER A 301 -4.25 -5.49 -9.57
CA SER A 301 -3.47 -6.70 -9.84
C SER A 301 -3.75 -7.79 -8.79
N ALA A 302 -3.83 -7.43 -7.50
CA ALA A 302 -4.21 -8.37 -6.45
C ALA A 302 -5.62 -8.96 -6.67
N ILE A 303 -6.58 -8.12 -7.05
CA ILE A 303 -7.94 -8.58 -7.39
C ILE A 303 -7.94 -9.44 -8.66
N TYR A 304 -7.16 -9.07 -9.68
CA TYR A 304 -7.09 -9.83 -10.93
C TYR A 304 -6.52 -11.24 -10.73
N GLN A 305 -5.56 -11.43 -9.81
CA GLN A 305 -5.08 -12.77 -9.46
C GLN A 305 -6.18 -13.66 -8.88
N LEU A 306 -7.15 -13.09 -8.16
CA LEU A 306 -8.34 -13.82 -7.72
C LEU A 306 -9.22 -14.24 -8.91
N CYS A 307 -9.37 -13.40 -9.93
CA CYS A 307 -10.06 -13.76 -11.18
C CYS A 307 -9.37 -14.92 -11.90
N VAL A 308 -8.04 -14.83 -12.07
CA VAL A 308 -7.24 -15.84 -12.78
C VAL A 308 -7.30 -17.19 -12.06
N SER A 309 -7.05 -17.20 -10.75
CA SER A 309 -7.08 -18.43 -9.93
C SER A 309 -8.46 -19.08 -9.84
N SER A 310 -9.53 -18.35 -10.16
CA SER A 310 -10.91 -18.85 -10.14
C SER A 310 -11.44 -19.21 -11.53
N SER A 311 -10.59 -19.19 -12.56
CA SER A 311 -11.01 -19.39 -13.95
C SER A 311 -12.18 -18.48 -14.35
N CYS A 312 -12.11 -17.20 -13.94
CA CYS A 312 -13.10 -16.20 -14.30
C CYS A 312 -13.18 -16.09 -15.84
N GLU A 313 -14.39 -16.00 -16.36
CA GLU A 313 -14.69 -15.87 -17.80
C GLU A 313 -15.86 -14.90 -18.00
N ILE A 314 -16.03 -14.42 -19.23
CA ILE A 314 -17.21 -13.66 -19.65
C ILE A 314 -18.00 -14.56 -20.61
N PRO A 315 -19.30 -14.83 -20.37
CA PRO A 315 -20.15 -14.29 -19.31
C PRO A 315 -19.77 -14.77 -17.90
N VAL A 316 -19.96 -13.90 -16.90
CA VAL A 316 -19.47 -14.08 -15.53
C VAL A 316 -20.44 -14.92 -14.72
N ARG A 317 -19.94 -15.96 -14.05
CA ARG A 317 -20.73 -16.81 -13.16
C ARG A 317 -21.18 -16.05 -11.92
N PHE A 318 -22.43 -16.25 -11.52
CA PHE A 318 -23.00 -15.66 -10.32
C PHE A 318 -22.27 -16.12 -9.06
N SER A 319 -21.89 -17.40 -9.01
CA SER A 319 -21.03 -17.94 -7.96
C SER A 319 -19.70 -17.18 -7.82
N PHE A 320 -19.12 -16.72 -8.93
CA PHE A 320 -17.91 -15.90 -8.92
C PHE A 320 -18.18 -14.47 -8.40
N LEU A 321 -19.31 -13.85 -8.75
CA LEU A 321 -19.68 -12.54 -8.19
C LEU A 321 -19.86 -12.59 -6.66
N LYS A 322 -20.46 -13.68 -6.13
CA LYS A 322 -20.53 -13.92 -4.68
C LYS A 322 -19.14 -14.05 -4.06
N LYS A 323 -18.26 -14.85 -4.68
CA LYS A 323 -16.86 -15.01 -4.25
C LYS A 323 -16.12 -13.67 -4.23
N LEU A 324 -16.34 -12.82 -5.23
CA LEU A 324 -15.75 -11.48 -5.29
C LEU A 324 -16.29 -10.59 -4.17
N ASN A 325 -17.59 -10.67 -3.87
CA ASN A 325 -18.19 -9.96 -2.75
C ASN A 325 -17.56 -10.36 -1.40
N ASP A 326 -17.46 -11.67 -1.15
CA ASP A 326 -16.94 -12.22 0.10
C ASP A 326 -15.44 -11.96 0.30
N LYS A 327 -14.64 -11.97 -0.78
CA LYS A 327 -13.17 -11.86 -0.68
C LYS A 327 -12.65 -10.43 -0.85
N VAL A 328 -13.32 -9.63 -1.68
CA VAL A 328 -12.88 -8.27 -2.01
C VAL A 328 -13.68 -7.26 -1.21
N TYR A 329 -14.98 -7.13 -1.45
CA TYR A 329 -15.78 -6.04 -0.86
C TYR A 329 -15.94 -6.15 0.65
N LYS A 330 -16.09 -7.37 1.18
CA LYS A 330 -16.11 -7.62 2.63
C LYS A 330 -14.81 -7.22 3.34
N SER A 331 -13.69 -7.19 2.63
CA SER A 331 -12.38 -6.91 3.22
C SER A 331 -12.14 -5.42 3.51
N PHE A 332 -12.95 -4.52 2.91
CA PHE A 332 -12.79 -3.08 3.09
C PHE A 332 -14.09 -2.28 3.28
N SER A 333 -15.29 -2.88 3.12
CA SER A 333 -16.56 -2.16 3.24
C SER A 333 -17.76 -3.08 3.56
N ASP A 334 -18.21 -3.06 4.81
CA ASP A 334 -19.45 -3.75 5.23
C ASP A 334 -20.69 -3.28 4.45
N THR A 335 -20.74 -1.98 4.12
CA THR A 335 -21.87 -1.41 3.38
C THR A 335 -21.91 -1.92 1.95
N SER A 336 -20.77 -1.88 1.24
CA SER A 336 -20.67 -2.40 -0.12
C SER A 336 -20.98 -3.88 -0.16
N TYR A 337 -20.44 -4.64 0.80
CA TYR A 337 -20.69 -6.07 0.94
C TYR A 337 -22.19 -6.39 1.03
N LYS A 338 -22.91 -5.69 1.92
CA LYS A 338 -24.35 -5.90 2.13
C LYS A 338 -25.20 -5.51 0.93
N ILE A 339 -24.87 -4.40 0.25
CA ILE A 339 -25.59 -3.97 -0.96
C ILE A 339 -25.44 -5.04 -2.05
N ILE A 340 -24.22 -5.49 -2.29
CA ILE A 340 -23.96 -6.52 -3.31
C ILE A 340 -24.67 -7.83 -2.95
N ASP A 341 -24.57 -8.27 -1.69
CA ASP A 341 -25.20 -9.52 -1.23
C ASP A 341 -26.72 -9.48 -1.40
N GLN A 342 -27.35 -8.37 -1.03
CA GLN A 342 -28.78 -8.15 -1.20
C GLN A 342 -29.19 -8.21 -2.67
N GLU A 343 -28.52 -7.46 -3.54
CA GLU A 343 -28.89 -7.39 -4.96
C GLU A 343 -28.66 -8.72 -5.69
N LEU A 344 -27.58 -9.44 -5.36
CA LEU A 344 -27.36 -10.79 -5.86
C LEU A 344 -28.40 -11.78 -5.32
N GLY A 345 -28.83 -11.63 -4.06
CA GLY A 345 -29.93 -12.42 -3.48
C GLY A 345 -31.25 -12.22 -4.21
N ILE A 346 -31.64 -10.97 -4.45
CA ILE A 346 -32.87 -10.62 -5.19
C ILE A 346 -32.82 -11.21 -6.60
N LEU A 347 -31.69 -11.09 -7.30
CA LEU A 347 -31.50 -11.68 -8.63
C LEU A 347 -31.73 -13.20 -8.60
N TYR A 348 -31.10 -13.90 -7.65
CA TYR A 348 -31.22 -15.35 -7.54
C TYR A 348 -32.66 -15.80 -7.30
N ASP A 349 -33.36 -15.13 -6.38
CA ASP A 349 -34.75 -15.42 -6.07
C ASP A 349 -35.66 -15.20 -7.29
N LYS A 350 -35.46 -14.10 -8.03
CA LYS A 350 -36.21 -13.80 -9.26
C LYS A 350 -35.97 -14.82 -10.36
N VAL A 351 -34.73 -15.28 -10.54
CA VAL A 351 -34.41 -16.35 -11.50
C VAL A 351 -35.10 -17.66 -11.10
N LYS A 352 -35.10 -18.00 -9.80
CA LYS A 352 -35.75 -19.20 -9.29
C LYS A 352 -37.27 -19.17 -9.49
N GLU A 353 -37.91 -18.02 -9.26
CA GLU A 353 -39.35 -17.83 -9.51
C GLU A 353 -39.73 -18.08 -10.98
N LYS A 354 -38.88 -17.63 -11.92
CA LYS A 354 -39.15 -17.69 -13.36
C LYS A 354 -38.44 -18.84 -14.10
N ILE A 355 -37.82 -19.79 -13.41
CA ILE A 355 -36.92 -20.80 -14.01
C ILE A 355 -37.56 -21.57 -15.19
N ARG A 356 -38.87 -21.82 -15.15
CA ARG A 356 -39.60 -22.55 -16.21
C ARG A 356 -39.76 -21.75 -17.51
N GLU A 357 -39.66 -20.42 -17.41
CA GLU A 357 -39.80 -19.45 -18.50
C GLU A 357 -38.43 -19.07 -19.10
N LEU A 358 -37.35 -19.24 -18.32
CA LEU A 358 -35.98 -18.90 -18.68
C LEU A 358 -35.35 -20.00 -19.53
N ARG A 359 -35.65 -20.03 -20.83
CA ARG A 359 -35.09 -21.00 -21.80
C ARG A 359 -33.94 -20.44 -22.63
N GLU A 360 -33.78 -19.13 -22.69
CA GLU A 360 -32.77 -18.43 -23.49
C GLU A 360 -32.11 -17.31 -22.67
N GLU A 361 -31.15 -16.62 -23.28
CA GLU A 361 -30.58 -15.39 -22.73
C GLU A 361 -31.65 -14.29 -22.71
N ILE A 362 -31.85 -13.64 -21.57
CA ILE A 362 -32.83 -12.56 -21.39
C ILE A 362 -32.17 -11.29 -20.84
N MET A 363 -32.84 -10.16 -20.99
CA MET A 363 -32.41 -8.91 -20.34
C MET A 363 -32.83 -8.88 -18.86
N LEU A 364 -32.01 -8.24 -18.01
CA LEU A 364 -32.30 -8.08 -16.59
C LEU A 364 -33.62 -7.32 -16.36
N ASP A 365 -33.92 -6.29 -17.15
CA ASP A 365 -35.19 -5.56 -17.06
C ASP A 365 -36.43 -6.44 -17.32
N GLU A 366 -36.33 -7.40 -18.24
CA GLU A 366 -37.41 -8.36 -18.52
C GLU A 366 -37.66 -9.30 -17.31
N LEU A 367 -36.60 -9.66 -16.58
CA LEU A 367 -36.72 -10.44 -15.36
C LEU A 367 -37.49 -9.67 -14.28
N TYR A 368 -37.19 -8.38 -14.10
CA TYR A 368 -37.77 -7.52 -13.05
C TYR A 368 -39.11 -6.86 -13.43
N GLY A 369 -39.51 -6.93 -14.70
CA GLY A 369 -40.85 -6.54 -15.17
C GLY A 369 -40.97 -5.10 -15.67
N ASN A 370 -40.10 -4.69 -16.60
CA ASN A 370 -40.15 -3.40 -17.34
C ASN A 370 -40.42 -2.20 -16.41
N GLN A 371 -39.59 -2.04 -15.40
CA GLN A 371 -39.68 -0.87 -14.52
C GLN A 371 -39.00 0.34 -15.19
N ARG A 372 -39.27 1.54 -14.67
CA ARG A 372 -38.75 2.78 -15.26
C ARG A 372 -37.21 2.77 -15.22
N VAL A 373 -36.59 2.68 -16.40
CA VAL A 373 -35.13 2.69 -16.58
C VAL A 373 -34.59 4.12 -16.49
N ALA A 374 -33.46 4.32 -15.80
CA ALA A 374 -32.69 5.57 -15.82
C ALA A 374 -32.41 6.05 -17.26
N LYS A 375 -32.73 7.32 -17.53
CA LYS A 375 -32.64 7.89 -18.89
C LYS A 375 -31.34 8.62 -19.16
N ASP A 376 -30.69 9.16 -18.14
CA ASP A 376 -29.43 9.87 -18.26
C ASP A 376 -28.29 9.20 -17.46
N ILE A 377 -27.07 9.71 -17.64
CA ILE A 377 -25.87 9.16 -17.03
C ILE A 377 -25.86 9.36 -15.50
N TYR A 378 -26.45 10.44 -14.98
CA TYR A 378 -26.50 10.69 -13.54
C TYR A 378 -27.44 9.71 -12.85
N ASP A 379 -28.61 9.46 -13.44
CA ASP A 379 -29.54 8.44 -12.96
C ASP A 379 -28.91 7.05 -13.02
N LYS A 380 -28.23 6.71 -14.14
CA LYS A 380 -27.54 5.41 -14.28
C LYS A 380 -26.43 5.20 -13.24
N ARG A 381 -25.79 6.28 -12.77
CA ARG A 381 -24.80 6.20 -11.68
C ARG A 381 -25.45 5.95 -10.33
N GLY A 382 -26.58 6.61 -10.08
CA GLY A 382 -27.43 6.33 -8.92
C GLY A 382 -27.86 4.87 -8.91
N GLU A 383 -28.33 4.36 -10.04
CA GLU A 383 -28.69 2.95 -10.21
C GLU A 383 -27.49 2.02 -10.00
N ALA A 384 -26.32 2.32 -10.58
CA ALA A 384 -25.12 1.49 -10.37
C ALA A 384 -24.74 1.40 -8.88
N ALA A 385 -24.83 2.51 -8.14
CA ALA A 385 -24.54 2.55 -6.71
C ALA A 385 -25.56 1.77 -5.87
N LEU A 386 -26.84 1.84 -6.23
CA LEU A 386 -27.94 1.22 -5.49
C LEU A 386 -28.11 -0.27 -5.82
N HIS A 387 -27.82 -0.68 -7.05
CA HIS A 387 -28.09 -2.01 -7.58
C HIS A 387 -26.81 -2.80 -7.88
N ALA A 388 -25.72 -2.52 -7.17
CA ALA A 388 -24.44 -3.22 -7.31
C ALA A 388 -23.93 -3.30 -8.76
N GLY A 389 -24.14 -2.24 -9.55
CA GLY A 389 -23.77 -2.19 -10.98
C GLY A 389 -24.59 -3.09 -11.90
N LEU A 390 -25.66 -3.72 -11.41
CA LEU A 390 -26.60 -4.51 -12.21
C LEU A 390 -27.58 -3.60 -12.96
N LEU A 391 -27.05 -2.86 -13.94
CA LEU A 391 -27.80 -1.93 -14.78
C LEU A 391 -28.85 -2.70 -15.60
N ARG A 392 -30.13 -2.52 -15.26
CA ARG A 392 -31.24 -3.36 -15.75
C ARG A 392 -31.36 -3.40 -17.27
N ASP A 393 -31.11 -2.28 -17.93
CA ASP A 393 -31.17 -2.18 -19.39
C ASP A 393 -29.90 -2.63 -20.10
N GLU A 394 -28.82 -2.91 -19.37
CA GLU A 394 -27.51 -3.29 -19.94
C GLU A 394 -27.09 -4.71 -19.59
N VAL A 395 -27.66 -5.35 -18.57
CA VAL A 395 -27.28 -6.70 -18.13
C VAL A 395 -28.13 -7.77 -18.81
N LYS A 396 -27.45 -8.80 -19.32
CA LYS A 396 -28.01 -10.04 -19.84
C LYS A 396 -27.81 -11.17 -18.84
N ILE A 397 -28.78 -12.07 -18.79
CA ILE A 397 -28.77 -13.25 -17.93
C ILE A 397 -28.94 -14.50 -18.79
N LYS A 398 -28.09 -15.49 -18.57
CA LYS A 398 -28.27 -16.86 -19.06
C LYS A 398 -28.27 -17.82 -17.88
N VAL A 399 -29.23 -18.75 -17.84
CA VAL A 399 -29.37 -19.70 -16.73
C VAL A 399 -29.08 -21.10 -17.21
N GLU A 400 -28.23 -21.83 -16.48
CA GLU A 400 -28.06 -23.26 -16.65
C GLU A 400 -28.97 -23.99 -15.65
N VAL A 401 -29.81 -24.87 -16.16
CA VAL A 401 -30.80 -25.61 -15.36
C VAL A 401 -30.47 -27.09 -15.40
N GLU A 402 -30.42 -27.74 -14.23
CA GLU A 402 -30.20 -29.18 -14.09
C GLU A 402 -31.29 -29.75 -13.17
N ASN A 403 -31.99 -30.79 -13.62
CA ASN A 403 -33.09 -31.42 -12.88
C ASN A 403 -34.21 -30.46 -12.41
N GLY A 404 -34.44 -29.36 -13.14
CA GLY A 404 -35.44 -28.36 -12.79
C GLY A 404 -35.00 -27.37 -11.71
N GLU A 405 -33.70 -27.37 -11.34
CA GLU A 405 -33.08 -26.44 -10.41
C GLU A 405 -32.04 -25.55 -11.10
N VAL A 406 -31.82 -24.36 -10.55
CA VAL A 406 -30.78 -23.44 -11.04
C VAL A 406 -29.42 -24.04 -10.69
N LYS A 407 -28.67 -24.46 -11.71
CA LYS A 407 -27.30 -24.94 -11.52
C LYS A 407 -26.31 -23.77 -11.45
N GLU A 408 -26.43 -22.83 -12.39
CA GLU A 408 -25.59 -21.64 -12.45
C GLU A 408 -26.31 -20.51 -13.18
N ILE A 409 -25.98 -19.27 -12.83
CA ILE A 409 -26.44 -18.05 -13.50
C ILE A 409 -25.23 -17.35 -14.10
N TYR A 410 -25.33 -16.96 -15.36
CA TYR A 410 -24.28 -16.26 -16.08
C TYR A 410 -24.77 -14.83 -16.39
N LEU A 411 -23.93 -13.84 -16.06
CA LEU A 411 -24.21 -12.43 -16.27
C LEU A 411 -23.23 -11.82 -17.26
N SER A 412 -23.72 -10.95 -18.13
CA SER A 412 -22.87 -10.17 -19.04
C SER A 412 -23.48 -8.81 -19.31
N TYR A 413 -22.66 -7.81 -19.67
CA TYR A 413 -23.17 -6.58 -20.25
C TYR A 413 -23.40 -6.75 -21.75
N LYS A 414 -24.54 -6.28 -22.26
CA LYS A 414 -24.85 -6.26 -23.70
C LYS A 414 -23.90 -5.35 -24.47
N ASP A 415 -23.53 -4.21 -23.87
CA ASP A 415 -22.62 -3.22 -24.42
C ASP A 415 -21.76 -2.64 -23.30
N TRP A 416 -20.58 -3.23 -23.12
CA TRP A 416 -19.61 -2.74 -22.14
C TRP A 416 -19.12 -1.31 -22.44
N GLN A 417 -19.06 -0.88 -23.70
CA GLN A 417 -18.58 0.47 -24.02
C GLN A 417 -19.55 1.52 -23.46
N LYS A 418 -20.85 1.29 -23.61
CA LYS A 418 -21.88 2.17 -23.02
C LYS A 418 -21.84 2.16 -21.49
N VAL A 419 -21.61 1.01 -20.87
CA VAL A 419 -21.48 0.91 -19.41
C VAL A 419 -20.27 1.68 -18.89
N LYS A 420 -19.15 1.70 -19.63
CA LYS A 420 -17.96 2.49 -19.24
C LYS A 420 -18.23 3.98 -19.08
N GLU A 421 -19.17 4.53 -19.85
CA GLU A 421 -19.57 5.94 -19.70
C GLU A 421 -20.12 6.22 -18.29
N VAL A 422 -20.85 5.28 -17.68
CA VAL A 422 -21.35 5.41 -16.31
C VAL A 422 -20.18 5.58 -15.32
N PHE A 423 -19.08 4.86 -15.55
CA PHE A 423 -17.93 4.77 -14.65
C PHE A 423 -16.75 5.70 -15.01
N SER A 424 -16.84 6.53 -16.05
CA SER A 424 -15.67 7.30 -16.55
C SER A 424 -15.40 8.63 -15.83
N TYR A 425 -16.33 9.13 -15.01
CA TYR A 425 -16.22 10.49 -14.43
C TYR A 425 -15.61 10.54 -13.04
#